data_AF-A0A939KG76-F1
#
_entry.id   AF-A0A939KG76-F1
#
_cell.length_a   1.000
_cell.length_b   1.000
_cell.length_c   1.000
_cell.angle_alpha   90.00
_cell.angle_beta   90.00
_cell.angle_gamma   90.00
#
_symmetry.space_group_name_H-M   'P 1'
#
loop_
_entity.id
_entity.type
_entity.pdbx_description
1 polymer ?
#
loop_
_entity_poly.entity_id
_entity_poly.type
_entity_poly.pdbx_seq_one_letter_code
_entity_poly.pdbx_strand_id
1 'polypeptide(L)'
;MKETDLYEAIKKYFEDQGFKVRSEVRDIDVVAQKKDLLVGIEMKKGLTMELLTQASLRQKTCDLVYMAVPKPKRIVKNKSMNNLLYLLKRMELGLLYVDVEKNTVLEVLEPSFYDLDRGRRAKMKEKLRILKEMKKRSVDGNKGGSRGKKLLTAYREDSLRAVALIRVKGIISPKELKELGINHTLLSKNYYDWFLKVDHGKYSLNGAHPDHETYGELIEHFVNEYRKLEEL
;
A
#
# COMPACT_ATOMS: atom_id res chain seq x y z
N MET A 1 -29.00 -19.75 -2.21
CA MET A 1 -28.59 -19.49 -0.82
C MET A 1 -29.14 -18.15 -0.36
N LYS A 2 -29.90 -18.17 0.73
CA LYS A 2 -30.39 -17.01 1.48
C LYS A 2 -29.43 -16.72 2.64
N GLU A 3 -29.48 -15.51 3.19
CA GLU A 3 -28.66 -15.15 4.37
C GLU A 3 -29.07 -15.97 5.60
N THR A 4 -30.36 -16.28 5.72
CA THR A 4 -30.93 -17.16 6.74
C THR A 4 -30.33 -18.57 6.75
N ASP A 5 -29.77 -19.04 5.62
CA ASP A 5 -29.15 -20.36 5.54
C ASP A 5 -27.87 -20.46 6.39
N LEU A 6 -27.30 -19.32 6.83
CA LEU A 6 -26.12 -19.27 7.70
C LEU A 6 -26.47 -19.50 9.19
N TYR A 7 -27.72 -19.24 9.56
CA TYR A 7 -28.15 -19.12 10.95
C TYR A 7 -27.91 -20.40 11.76
N GLU A 8 -28.33 -21.55 11.25
CA GLU A 8 -28.30 -22.82 12.00
C GLU A 8 -26.87 -23.22 12.39
N ALA A 9 -25.91 -23.02 11.50
CA ALA A 9 -24.51 -23.33 11.76
C ALA A 9 -23.91 -22.41 12.84
N ILE A 10 -24.24 -21.11 12.77
CA ILE A 10 -23.77 -20.11 13.75
C ILE A 10 -24.40 -20.37 15.12
N LYS A 11 -25.72 -20.61 15.14
CA LYS A 11 -26.45 -20.94 16.36
C LYS A 11 -25.82 -22.14 17.04
N LYS A 12 -25.66 -23.25 16.29
CA LYS A 12 -25.02 -24.46 16.81
C LYS A 12 -23.61 -24.19 17.33
N TYR A 13 -22.78 -23.45 16.58
CA TYR A 13 -21.40 -23.14 16.97
C TYR A 13 -21.31 -22.41 18.32
N PHE A 14 -22.19 -21.44 18.58
CA PHE A 14 -22.21 -20.71 19.86
C PHE A 14 -22.92 -21.50 20.98
N GLU A 15 -24.00 -22.23 20.68
CA GLU A 15 -24.68 -23.08 21.66
C GLU A 15 -23.78 -24.21 22.18
N ASP A 16 -22.99 -24.84 21.31
CA ASP A 16 -21.99 -25.85 21.68
C ASP A 16 -20.91 -25.29 22.65
N GLN A 17 -20.71 -23.98 22.66
CA GLN A 17 -19.81 -23.26 23.58
C GLN A 17 -20.54 -22.74 24.84
N GLY A 18 -21.82 -23.07 25.01
CA GLY A 18 -22.64 -22.70 26.16
C GLY A 18 -23.19 -21.28 26.11
N PHE A 19 -23.31 -20.69 24.92
CA PHE A 19 -24.06 -19.44 24.75
C PHE A 19 -25.55 -19.70 24.55
N LYS A 20 -26.37 -18.78 25.03
CA LYS A 20 -27.79 -18.68 24.65
C LYS A 20 -27.88 -17.84 23.38
N VAL A 21 -28.42 -18.40 22.31
CA VAL A 21 -28.50 -17.73 21.01
C VAL A 21 -29.93 -17.30 20.69
N ARG A 22 -30.09 -16.10 20.12
CA ARG A 22 -31.35 -15.56 19.60
C ARG A 22 -31.11 -14.89 18.25
N SER A 23 -32.05 -15.04 17.31
CA SER A 23 -32.06 -14.33 16.03
C SER A 23 -32.81 -13.00 16.14
N GLU A 24 -32.46 -12.04 15.27
CA GLU A 24 -33.22 -10.81 15.00
C GLU A 24 -33.52 -9.97 16.25
N VAL A 25 -32.47 -9.73 17.06
CA VAL A 25 -32.59 -8.92 18.28
C VAL A 25 -32.09 -7.50 17.99
N ARG A 26 -32.99 -6.50 18.00
CA ARG A 26 -32.66 -5.08 17.75
C ARG A 26 -31.84 -4.87 16.47
N ASP A 27 -32.30 -5.50 15.38
CA ASP A 27 -31.69 -5.46 14.05
C ASP A 27 -30.28 -6.09 13.97
N ILE A 28 -29.90 -6.90 14.96
CA ILE A 28 -28.73 -7.77 14.88
C ILE A 28 -29.20 -9.14 14.43
N ASP A 29 -28.60 -9.65 13.35
CA ASP A 29 -28.99 -10.93 12.75
C ASP A 29 -28.96 -12.08 13.79
N VAL A 30 -27.87 -12.19 14.55
CA VAL A 30 -27.74 -13.16 15.65
C VAL A 30 -27.07 -12.53 16.87
N VAL A 31 -27.62 -12.80 18.04
CA VAL A 31 -27.02 -12.43 19.33
C VAL A 31 -26.79 -13.69 20.15
N ALA A 32 -25.56 -13.84 20.64
CA ALA A 32 -25.17 -14.92 21.54
C ALA A 32 -24.76 -14.33 22.90
N GLN A 33 -25.36 -14.82 23.99
CA GLN A 33 -25.10 -14.34 25.34
C GLN A 33 -24.57 -15.47 26.24
N LYS A 34 -23.51 -15.19 27.00
CA LYS A 34 -23.01 -16.10 28.04
C LYS A 34 -22.58 -15.28 29.26
N LYS A 35 -23.31 -15.43 30.38
CA LYS A 35 -23.17 -14.54 31.54
C LYS A 35 -23.34 -13.08 31.10
N ASP A 36 -22.37 -12.23 31.41
CA ASP A 36 -22.37 -10.81 31.06
C ASP A 36 -21.77 -10.54 29.66
N LEU A 37 -21.27 -11.56 28.96
CA LEU A 37 -20.70 -11.41 27.62
C LEU A 37 -21.80 -11.46 26.57
N LEU A 38 -21.89 -10.39 25.77
CA LEU A 38 -22.81 -10.24 24.65
C LEU A 38 -22.05 -10.20 23.33
N VAL A 39 -22.31 -11.18 22.47
CA VAL A 39 -21.70 -11.32 21.15
C VAL A 39 -22.74 -11.00 20.08
N GLY A 40 -22.44 -10.01 19.23
CA GLY A 40 -23.23 -9.69 18.05
C GLY A 40 -22.64 -10.35 16.81
N ILE A 41 -23.47 -10.93 15.96
CA ILE A 41 -23.04 -11.54 14.70
C ILE A 41 -23.91 -11.00 13.56
N GLU A 42 -23.27 -10.36 12.59
CA GLU A 42 -23.91 -9.86 11.36
C GLU A 42 -23.64 -10.85 10.22
N MET A 43 -24.67 -11.22 9.46
CA MET A 43 -24.65 -12.25 8.43
C MET A 43 -24.86 -11.64 7.05
N LYS A 44 -23.96 -11.92 6.09
CA LYS A 44 -24.18 -11.58 4.67
C LYS A 44 -23.69 -12.67 3.74
N LYS A 45 -24.15 -12.65 2.49
CA LYS A 45 -23.67 -13.60 1.45
C LYS A 45 -22.20 -13.42 1.04
N GLY A 46 -21.57 -12.33 1.47
CA GLY A 46 -20.18 -12.03 1.18
C GLY A 46 -19.64 -10.88 2.03
N LEU A 47 -18.33 -10.69 1.96
CA LEU A 47 -17.64 -9.62 2.67
C LEU A 47 -17.83 -8.31 1.90
N THR A 48 -18.78 -7.50 2.36
CA THR A 48 -19.14 -6.20 1.76
C THR A 48 -18.83 -5.05 2.71
N MET A 49 -18.77 -3.82 2.18
CA MET A 49 -18.65 -2.61 3.00
C MET A 49 -19.85 -2.40 3.92
N GLU A 50 -21.03 -2.84 3.49
CA GLU A 50 -22.25 -2.81 4.30
C GLU A 50 -22.12 -3.69 5.55
N LEU A 51 -21.72 -4.97 5.37
CA LEU A 51 -21.48 -5.89 6.48
C LEU A 51 -20.47 -5.32 7.47
N LEU A 52 -19.37 -4.77 6.95
CA LEU A 52 -18.33 -4.15 7.77
C LEU A 52 -18.89 -2.97 8.59
N THR A 53 -19.73 -2.14 7.98
CA THR A 53 -20.34 -0.98 8.64
C THR A 53 -21.33 -1.42 9.72
N GLN A 54 -22.20 -2.39 9.42
CA GLN A 54 -23.15 -2.96 10.38
C GLN A 54 -22.42 -3.56 11.58
N ALA A 55 -21.43 -4.43 11.35
CA ALA A 55 -20.63 -5.05 12.41
C ALA A 55 -19.92 -3.99 13.28
N SER A 56 -19.32 -2.97 12.65
CA SER A 56 -18.68 -1.88 13.40
C SER A 56 -19.67 -1.12 14.30
N LEU A 57 -20.90 -0.92 13.85
CA LEU A 57 -21.93 -0.24 14.65
C LEU A 57 -22.35 -1.09 15.86
N ARG A 58 -22.32 -2.42 15.77
CA ARG A 58 -22.69 -3.31 16.89
C ARG A 58 -21.68 -3.30 18.04
N GLN A 59 -20.45 -2.87 17.80
CA GLN A 59 -19.45 -2.69 18.86
C GLN A 59 -19.86 -1.63 19.90
N LYS A 60 -20.84 -0.76 19.58
CA LYS A 60 -21.41 0.18 20.55
C LYS A 60 -22.27 -0.50 21.62
N THR A 61 -22.75 -1.70 21.35
CA THR A 61 -23.76 -2.39 22.17
C THR A 61 -23.38 -3.82 22.55
N CYS A 62 -22.36 -4.40 21.92
CA CYS A 62 -21.89 -5.77 22.13
C CYS A 62 -20.41 -5.78 22.52
N ASP A 63 -20.02 -6.72 23.37
CA ASP A 63 -18.63 -6.85 23.83
C ASP A 63 -17.72 -7.41 22.74
N LEU A 64 -18.23 -8.37 21.97
CA LEU A 64 -17.55 -8.97 20.83
C LEU A 64 -18.46 -8.92 19.61
N VAL A 65 -17.88 -8.70 18.43
CA VAL A 65 -18.65 -8.68 17.18
C VAL A 65 -17.98 -9.53 16.13
N TYR A 66 -18.77 -10.39 15.49
CA TYR A 66 -18.36 -11.18 14.34
C TYR A 66 -19.11 -10.76 13.08
N MET A 67 -18.41 -10.84 11.96
CA MET A 67 -19.02 -10.94 10.64
C MET A 67 -19.07 -12.42 10.23
N ALA A 68 -20.20 -12.87 9.70
CA ALA A 68 -20.36 -14.23 9.20
C ALA A 68 -20.76 -14.24 7.72
N VAL A 69 -20.03 -15.03 6.92
CA VAL A 69 -20.27 -15.17 5.48
C VAL A 69 -20.12 -16.63 5.05
N PRO A 70 -20.69 -17.05 3.91
CA PRO A 70 -20.45 -18.38 3.35
C PRO A 70 -18.96 -18.62 3.15
N LYS A 71 -18.52 -19.83 3.51
CA LYS A 71 -17.15 -20.29 3.25
C LYS A 71 -16.91 -20.33 1.74
N PRO A 72 -15.84 -19.68 1.23
CA PRO A 72 -15.52 -19.75 -0.18
C PRO A 72 -15.07 -21.16 -0.55
N LYS A 73 -15.34 -21.59 -1.79
CA LYS A 73 -14.91 -22.90 -2.33
C LYS A 73 -13.41 -23.16 -2.12
N ARG A 74 -12.60 -22.10 -2.20
CA ARG A 74 -11.17 -22.13 -1.89
C ARG A 74 -10.79 -20.91 -1.07
N ILE A 75 -10.19 -21.14 0.10
CA ILE A 75 -9.60 -20.07 0.90
C ILE A 75 -8.24 -19.72 0.28
N VAL A 76 -8.16 -18.59 -0.41
CA VAL A 76 -6.92 -18.12 -1.04
C VAL A 76 -6.17 -17.21 -0.08
N LYS A 77 -4.99 -17.64 0.37
CA LYS A 77 -4.07 -16.82 1.19
C LYS A 77 -3.27 -15.86 0.31
N ASN A 78 -3.93 -14.83 -0.22
CA ASN A 78 -3.28 -13.78 -1.01
C ASN A 78 -3.14 -12.46 -0.24
N LYS A 79 -2.47 -11.49 -0.86
CA LYS A 79 -2.27 -10.15 -0.28
C LYS A 79 -3.59 -9.45 0.03
N SER A 80 -4.62 -9.64 -0.79
CA SER A 80 -5.95 -9.05 -0.56
C SER A 80 -6.59 -9.58 0.73
N MET A 81 -6.59 -10.90 0.92
CA MET A 81 -7.09 -11.54 2.13
C MET A 81 -6.31 -11.10 3.37
N ASN A 82 -4.97 -11.05 3.28
CA ASN A 82 -4.14 -10.57 4.38
C ASN A 82 -4.43 -9.10 4.74
N ASN A 83 -4.66 -8.24 3.74
CA ASN A 83 -5.04 -6.85 3.95
C ASN A 83 -6.42 -6.72 4.61
N LEU A 84 -7.39 -7.54 4.20
CA LEU A 84 -8.71 -7.60 4.82
C LEU A 84 -8.61 -8.04 6.27
N LEU A 85 -7.94 -9.16 6.56
CA LEU A 85 -7.75 -9.64 7.93
C LEU A 85 -7.00 -8.62 8.80
N TYR A 86 -6.05 -7.88 8.22
CA TYR A 86 -5.39 -6.78 8.91
C TYR A 86 -6.37 -5.65 9.25
N LEU A 87 -7.27 -5.27 8.33
CA LEU A 87 -8.30 -4.26 8.59
C LEU A 87 -9.24 -4.70 9.72
N LEU A 88 -9.75 -5.93 9.66
CA LEU A 88 -10.65 -6.48 10.68
C LEU A 88 -9.99 -6.55 12.05
N LYS A 89 -8.71 -6.95 12.11
CA LYS A 89 -7.92 -6.88 13.34
C LYS A 89 -7.87 -5.48 13.93
N ARG A 90 -7.58 -4.45 13.12
CA ARG A 90 -7.56 -3.05 13.62
C ARG A 90 -8.92 -2.57 14.09
N MET A 91 -9.98 -3.12 13.53
CA MET A 91 -11.36 -2.79 13.90
C MET A 91 -11.85 -3.69 15.03
N GLU A 92 -11.04 -4.64 15.51
CA GLU A 92 -11.39 -5.58 16.58
C GLU A 92 -12.64 -6.42 16.24
N LEU A 93 -12.83 -6.70 14.95
CA LEU A 93 -13.93 -7.51 14.43
C LEU A 93 -13.48 -8.94 14.16
N GLY A 94 -14.34 -9.89 14.50
CA GLY A 94 -14.19 -11.29 14.17
C GLY A 94 -14.68 -11.64 12.76
N LEU A 95 -14.23 -12.77 12.24
CA LEU A 95 -14.69 -13.32 10.96
C LEU A 95 -14.97 -14.81 11.08
N LEU A 96 -16.20 -15.19 10.75
CA LEU A 96 -16.67 -16.56 10.64
C LEU A 96 -16.92 -16.93 9.18
N TYR A 97 -16.40 -18.08 8.76
CA TYR A 97 -16.80 -18.74 7.52
C TYR A 97 -17.75 -19.88 7.81
N VAL A 98 -18.92 -19.83 7.19
CA VAL A 98 -20.00 -20.79 7.40
C VAL A 98 -20.06 -21.74 6.21
N ASP A 99 -19.85 -23.03 6.47
CA ASP A 99 -20.03 -24.10 5.50
C ASP A 99 -21.46 -24.62 5.64
N VAL A 100 -22.37 -24.05 4.83
CA VAL A 100 -23.82 -24.29 4.91
C VAL A 100 -24.16 -25.77 4.64
N GLU A 101 -23.47 -26.39 3.69
CA GLU A 101 -23.72 -27.79 3.33
C GLU A 101 -23.36 -28.75 4.48
N LYS A 102 -22.29 -28.45 5.21
CA LYS A 102 -21.83 -29.26 6.35
C LYS A 102 -22.40 -28.81 7.69
N ASN A 103 -23.13 -27.70 7.71
CA ASN A 103 -23.57 -27.02 8.93
C ASN A 103 -22.44 -26.79 9.94
N THR A 104 -21.29 -26.30 9.45
CA THR A 104 -20.10 -26.03 10.30
C THR A 104 -19.61 -24.60 10.16
N VAL A 105 -18.93 -24.12 11.21
CA VAL A 105 -18.33 -22.80 11.26
C VAL A 105 -16.81 -22.94 11.40
N LEU A 106 -16.08 -22.14 10.61
CA LEU A 106 -14.65 -21.91 10.75
C LEU A 106 -14.44 -20.49 11.24
N GLU A 107 -13.92 -20.33 12.45
CA GLU A 107 -13.44 -19.04 12.93
C GLU A 107 -12.11 -18.70 12.26
N VAL A 108 -12.12 -17.67 11.41
CA VAL A 108 -10.94 -17.20 10.68
C VAL A 108 -10.19 -16.15 11.50
N LEU A 109 -10.94 -15.33 12.24
CA LEU A 109 -10.42 -14.28 13.09
C LEU A 109 -11.30 -14.13 14.32
N GLU A 110 -10.68 -14.17 15.48
CA GLU A 110 -11.30 -13.82 16.76
C GLU A 110 -11.26 -12.28 16.96
N PRO A 111 -12.36 -11.65 17.39
CA PRO A 111 -12.39 -10.25 17.80
C PRO A 111 -11.54 -10.10 19.05
N SER A 112 -10.48 -9.29 18.96
CA SER A 112 -9.54 -9.08 20.04
C SER A 112 -8.92 -7.69 19.95
N PHE A 113 -8.50 -7.17 21.11
CA PHE A 113 -7.86 -5.86 21.21
C PHE A 113 -6.64 -5.75 20.29
N TYR A 114 -6.54 -4.62 19.57
CA TYR A 114 -5.46 -4.39 18.62
C TYR A 114 -4.56 -3.21 18.99
N ASP A 115 -3.34 -3.52 19.44
CA ASP A 115 -2.27 -2.54 19.68
C ASP A 115 -1.68 -2.03 18.35
N LEU A 116 -2.22 -0.91 17.85
CA LEU A 116 -1.74 -0.20 16.66
C LEU A 116 -0.26 0.20 16.76
N ASP A 117 0.20 0.58 17.95
CA ASP A 117 1.54 1.10 18.14
C ASP A 117 2.59 -0.02 18.08
N ARG A 118 2.23 -1.26 18.43
CA ARG A 118 3.08 -2.44 18.19
C ARG A 118 3.49 -2.55 16.73
N GLY A 119 2.52 -2.41 15.82
CA GLY A 119 2.76 -2.46 14.37
C GLY A 119 3.65 -1.32 13.90
N ARG A 120 3.42 -0.10 14.40
CA ARG A 120 4.25 1.08 14.09
C ARG A 120 5.69 0.89 14.56
N ARG A 121 5.90 0.45 15.80
CA ARG A 121 7.22 0.14 16.38
C ARG A 121 7.97 -0.89 15.51
N ALA A 122 7.30 -1.96 15.09
CA ALA A 122 7.89 -2.99 14.23
C ALA A 122 8.31 -2.47 12.83
N LYS A 123 7.70 -1.39 12.34
CA LYS A 123 7.97 -0.81 11.02
C LYS A 123 8.82 0.46 11.04
N MET A 124 9.42 0.80 12.19
CA MET A 124 10.26 2.00 12.31
C MET A 124 11.43 2.04 11.33
N LYS A 125 12.11 0.91 11.09
CA LYS A 125 13.20 0.84 10.10
C LYS A 125 12.72 1.18 8.68
N GLU A 126 11.53 0.73 8.31
CA GLU A 126 10.95 1.01 6.99
C GLU A 126 10.52 2.48 6.88
N LYS A 127 9.92 3.04 7.93
CA LYS A 127 9.64 4.48 8.02
C LYS A 127 10.90 5.31 7.80
N LEU A 128 12.02 4.94 8.43
CA LEU A 128 13.31 5.63 8.25
C LEU A 128 13.84 5.51 6.81
N ARG A 129 13.63 4.38 6.13
CA ARG A 129 13.99 4.22 4.72
C ARG A 129 13.18 5.15 3.81
N ILE A 130 11.87 5.23 4.02
CA ILE A 130 10.98 6.14 3.29
C ILE A 130 11.43 7.59 3.48
N LEU A 131 11.72 7.99 4.73
CA LEU A 131 12.22 9.34 5.03
C LEU A 131 13.56 9.63 4.34
N LYS A 132 14.47 8.64 4.28
CA LYS A 132 15.74 8.77 3.57
C LYS A 132 15.54 8.91 2.06
N GLU A 133 14.58 8.19 1.48
CA GLU A 133 14.23 8.31 0.07
C GLU A 133 13.64 9.69 -0.25
N MET A 134 12.70 10.18 0.57
CA MET A 134 12.11 11.51 0.39
C MET A 134 13.17 12.62 0.41
N LYS A 135 14.13 12.56 1.34
CA LYS A 135 15.23 13.55 1.41
C LYS A 135 16.13 13.57 0.17
N LYS A 136 16.13 12.50 -0.64
CA LYS A 136 16.94 12.42 -1.87
C LYS A 136 16.22 12.93 -3.12
N ARG A 137 14.91 13.13 -3.08
CA ARG A 137 14.15 13.66 -4.22
C ARG A 137 14.11 15.18 -4.09
N SER A 138 14.87 15.90 -4.92
CA SER A 138 14.86 17.37 -4.91
C SER A 138 13.85 17.99 -5.88
N VAL A 139 13.15 17.19 -6.69
CA VAL A 139 12.11 17.68 -7.61
C VAL A 139 10.87 16.79 -7.53
N ASP A 140 9.71 17.43 -7.30
CA ASP A 140 8.41 16.77 -7.26
C ASP A 140 7.87 16.57 -8.68
N GLY A 141 8.54 15.71 -9.45
CA GLY A 141 8.25 15.52 -10.88
C GLY A 141 7.01 14.66 -11.19
N ASN A 142 6.34 14.11 -10.19
CA ASN A 142 5.22 13.20 -10.40
C ASN A 142 3.99 13.69 -9.61
N LYS A 143 3.04 14.34 -10.29
CA LYS A 143 1.68 14.48 -9.76
C LYS A 143 1.14 13.07 -9.44
N GLY A 144 0.86 12.81 -8.17
CA GLY A 144 0.37 11.51 -7.72
C GLY A 144 -0.84 11.03 -8.50
N GLY A 145 -0.89 9.74 -8.82
CA GLY A 145 -2.05 9.10 -9.47
C GLY A 145 -1.97 8.90 -10.99
N SER A 146 -0.92 9.35 -11.67
CA SER A 146 -0.80 9.13 -13.12
C SER A 146 -0.37 7.70 -13.47
N ARG A 147 -1.32 6.78 -13.62
CA ARG A 147 -1.13 5.59 -14.47
C ARG A 147 -0.93 6.09 -15.91
N GLY A 148 0.25 5.86 -16.50
CA GLY A 148 0.49 6.08 -17.93
C GLY A 148 1.49 7.17 -18.30
N LYS A 149 1.95 8.04 -17.39
CA LYS A 149 3.15 8.87 -17.63
C LYS A 149 4.38 8.08 -17.21
N LYS A 150 5.40 7.99 -18.09
CA LYS A 150 6.67 7.29 -17.79
C LYS A 150 7.22 7.86 -16.47
N LEU A 151 7.20 7.06 -15.40
CA LEU A 151 7.71 7.45 -14.08
C LEU A 151 9.11 8.05 -14.24
N LEU A 152 9.32 9.28 -13.75
CA LEU A 152 10.66 9.82 -13.59
C LEU A 152 11.33 9.03 -12.46
N THR A 153 12.14 8.04 -12.85
CA THR A 153 12.97 7.28 -11.89
C THR A 153 14.16 8.12 -11.47
N ALA A 154 14.73 7.86 -10.29
CA ALA A 154 15.93 8.56 -9.82
C ALA A 154 17.10 8.48 -10.82
N TYR A 155 17.27 7.33 -11.49
CA TYR A 155 18.30 7.18 -12.53
C TYR A 155 18.04 8.08 -13.75
N ARG A 156 16.77 8.25 -14.15
CA ARG A 156 16.40 9.12 -15.26
C ARG A 156 16.57 10.58 -14.89
N GLU A 157 16.18 10.99 -13.68
CA GLU A 157 16.41 12.34 -13.19
C GLU A 157 17.90 12.67 -13.16
N ASP A 158 18.73 11.78 -12.59
CA ASP A 158 20.19 11.92 -12.58
C ASP A 158 20.77 12.05 -13.99
N SER A 159 20.22 11.28 -14.94
CA SER A 159 20.64 11.35 -16.35
C SER A 159 20.25 12.70 -16.98
N LEU A 160 19.03 13.21 -16.73
CA LEU A 160 18.59 14.53 -17.21
C LEU A 160 19.38 15.69 -16.55
N ARG A 161 19.79 15.53 -15.29
CA ARG A 161 20.68 16.47 -14.60
C ARG A 161 22.07 16.49 -15.22
N ALA A 162 22.64 15.32 -15.54
CA ALA A 162 23.95 15.24 -16.19
C ALA A 162 23.92 15.88 -17.58
N VAL A 163 22.82 15.70 -18.30
CA VAL A 163 22.53 16.34 -19.58
C VAL A 163 22.52 17.86 -19.47
N ALA A 164 21.77 18.39 -18.51
CA ALA A 164 21.69 19.82 -18.30
C ALA A 164 23.07 20.41 -17.96
N LEU A 165 23.87 19.69 -17.16
CA LEU A 165 25.24 20.09 -16.86
C LEU A 165 26.13 20.12 -18.11
N ILE A 166 26.00 19.15 -19.01
CA ILE A 166 26.73 19.15 -20.28
C ILE A 166 26.27 20.30 -21.19
N ARG A 167 24.99 20.69 -21.18
CA ARG A 167 24.53 21.87 -21.93
C ARG A 167 25.16 23.18 -21.45
N VAL A 168 25.49 23.26 -20.17
CA VAL A 168 26.14 24.44 -19.59
C VAL A 168 27.65 24.40 -19.85
N LYS A 169 28.31 23.27 -19.59
CA LYS A 169 29.78 23.15 -19.59
C LYS A 169 30.40 22.58 -20.87
N GLY A 170 29.60 22.01 -21.76
CA GLY A 170 30.03 21.32 -22.98
C GLY A 170 30.60 19.92 -22.77
N ILE A 171 31.53 19.76 -21.81
CA ILE A 171 32.14 18.47 -21.45
C ILE A 171 32.16 18.36 -19.93
N ILE A 172 31.79 17.19 -19.40
CA ILE A 172 31.79 16.94 -17.96
C ILE A 172 32.59 15.70 -17.59
N SER A 173 32.96 15.62 -16.31
CA SER A 173 33.63 14.48 -15.70
C SER A 173 32.75 13.77 -14.65
N PRO A 174 32.99 12.47 -14.37
CA PRO A 174 32.36 11.76 -13.26
C PRO A 174 32.52 12.45 -11.89
N LYS A 175 33.61 13.21 -11.71
CA LYS A 175 33.90 13.95 -10.48
C LYS A 175 32.89 15.08 -10.26
N GLU A 176 32.59 15.86 -11.31
CA GLU A 176 31.63 16.96 -11.24
C GLU A 176 30.21 16.48 -10.91
N LEU A 177 29.80 15.32 -11.47
CA LEU A 177 28.52 14.71 -11.09
C LEU A 177 28.50 14.32 -9.60
N LYS A 178 29.61 13.78 -9.09
CA LYS A 178 29.72 13.37 -7.69
C LYS A 178 29.65 14.57 -6.74
N GLU A 179 30.25 15.70 -7.11
CA GLU A 179 30.20 16.96 -6.33
C GLU A 179 28.77 17.49 -6.21
N LEU A 180 27.94 17.30 -7.24
CA LEU A 180 26.52 17.66 -7.24
C LEU A 180 25.61 16.58 -6.63
N GLY A 181 26.17 15.49 -6.10
CA GLY A 181 25.40 14.37 -5.54
C GLY A 181 24.68 13.49 -6.57
N ILE A 182 25.02 13.63 -7.85
CA ILE A 182 24.44 12.88 -8.98
C ILE A 182 25.20 11.56 -9.17
N ASN A 183 24.49 10.50 -9.56
CA ASN A 183 25.10 9.19 -9.80
C ASN A 183 26.06 9.16 -11.01
N HIS A 184 27.34 9.42 -10.80
CA HIS A 184 28.37 9.42 -11.84
C HIS A 184 28.47 8.13 -12.71
N THR A 185 28.03 6.97 -12.21
CA THR A 185 28.05 5.72 -12.98
C THR A 185 27.08 5.74 -14.17
N LEU A 186 26.17 6.71 -14.23
CA LEU A 186 25.27 6.89 -15.37
C LEU A 186 26.02 7.15 -16.68
N LEU A 187 27.18 7.84 -16.62
CA LEU A 187 27.96 8.18 -17.82
C LEU A 187 28.58 6.95 -18.47
N SER A 188 29.05 5.99 -17.66
CA SER A 188 29.65 4.76 -18.16
C SER A 188 28.62 3.69 -18.49
N LYS A 189 27.53 3.58 -17.71
CA LYS A 189 26.45 2.62 -17.98
C LYS A 189 25.60 3.02 -19.18
N ASN A 190 25.40 4.32 -19.37
CA ASN A 190 24.78 4.95 -20.53
C ASN A 190 23.52 4.23 -21.07
N TYR A 191 22.60 3.80 -20.20
CA TYR A 191 21.43 2.97 -20.61
C TYR A 191 20.50 3.64 -21.62
N TYR A 192 20.66 4.94 -21.87
CA TYR A 192 19.87 5.70 -22.82
C TYR A 192 20.66 6.17 -24.05
N ASP A 193 21.95 5.84 -24.12
CA ASP A 193 22.86 6.24 -25.20
C ASP A 193 22.99 7.77 -25.41
N TRP A 194 22.79 8.53 -24.33
CA TRP A 194 22.82 10.01 -24.32
C TRP A 194 24.23 10.59 -24.22
N PHE A 195 25.19 9.81 -23.70
CA PHE A 195 26.53 10.29 -23.39
C PHE A 195 27.56 9.70 -24.37
N LEU A 196 28.49 10.53 -24.83
CA LEU A 196 29.62 10.13 -25.65
C LEU A 196 30.91 10.34 -24.86
N LYS A 197 31.74 9.31 -24.75
CA LYS A 197 33.07 9.44 -24.12
C LYS A 197 34.05 10.03 -25.15
N VAL A 198 34.47 11.27 -24.93
CA VAL A 198 35.36 12.01 -25.85
C VAL A 198 36.83 11.90 -25.47
N ASP A 199 37.14 11.60 -24.20
CA ASP A 199 38.50 11.42 -23.68
C ASP A 199 38.45 10.64 -22.35
N HIS A 200 39.59 10.32 -21.75
CA HIS A 200 39.68 9.64 -20.46
C HIS A 200 38.94 10.44 -19.37
N GLY A 201 37.80 9.92 -18.92
CA GLY A 201 36.98 10.55 -17.87
C GLY A 201 36.22 11.80 -18.33
N LYS A 202 36.12 12.06 -19.64
CA LYS A 202 35.40 13.22 -20.19
C LYS A 202 34.27 12.77 -21.10
N TYR A 203 33.10 13.36 -20.89
CA TYR A 203 31.87 12.98 -21.57
C TYR A 203 31.15 14.21 -22.14
N SER A 204 30.65 14.09 -23.36
CA SER A 204 29.76 15.06 -24.02
C SER A 204 28.39 14.42 -24.29
N LEU A 205 27.45 15.20 -24.84
CA LEU A 205 26.20 14.64 -25.37
C LEU A 205 26.47 13.92 -26.70
N ASN A 206 25.78 12.82 -26.89
CA ASN A 206 25.62 12.17 -28.19
C ASN A 206 24.49 12.88 -28.96
N GLY A 207 24.53 12.88 -30.30
CA GLY A 207 23.51 13.53 -31.14
C GLY A 207 22.08 12.98 -30.97
N ALA A 208 21.92 11.82 -30.32
CA ALA A 208 20.64 11.19 -29.97
C ALA A 208 20.05 11.65 -28.62
N HIS A 209 20.55 12.73 -28.05
CA HIS A 209 20.10 13.26 -26.77
C HIS A 209 18.59 13.67 -26.81
N PRO A 210 17.77 13.41 -25.75
CA PRO A 210 16.31 13.54 -25.68
C PRO A 210 15.79 14.98 -25.74
N ASP A 211 16.11 15.70 -26.80
CA ASP A 211 15.86 17.14 -26.82
C ASP A 211 14.37 17.50 -26.90
N HIS A 212 13.47 16.68 -27.50
CA HIS A 212 12.25 17.32 -28.02
C HIS A 212 10.83 16.87 -27.66
N GLU A 213 10.53 15.88 -26.81
CA GLU A 213 9.09 15.56 -26.61
C GLU A 213 8.58 15.32 -25.19
N THR A 214 9.41 15.11 -24.16
CA THR A 214 8.86 14.74 -22.83
C THR A 214 9.45 15.46 -21.62
N TYR A 215 10.73 15.88 -21.66
CA TYR A 215 11.42 16.43 -20.48
C TYR A 215 12.13 17.76 -20.73
N GLY A 216 11.84 18.45 -21.85
CA GLY A 216 12.50 19.71 -22.20
C GLY A 216 12.42 20.78 -21.09
N GLU A 217 11.22 21.02 -20.55
CA GLU A 217 11.00 21.97 -19.44
C GLU A 217 11.84 21.63 -18.20
N LEU A 218 11.99 20.34 -17.88
CA LEU A 218 12.76 19.89 -16.72
C LEU A 218 14.28 20.02 -16.95
N ILE A 219 14.75 19.77 -18.17
CA ILE A 219 16.15 20.00 -18.54
C ILE A 219 16.46 21.51 -18.44
N GLU A 220 15.60 22.37 -19.00
CA GLU A 220 15.78 23.82 -18.92
C GLU A 220 15.76 24.34 -17.48
N HIS A 221 14.92 23.75 -16.62
CA HIS A 221 14.95 24.04 -15.18
C HIS A 221 16.34 23.77 -14.57
N PHE A 222 16.93 22.59 -14.81
CA PHE A 222 18.26 22.25 -14.31
C PHE A 222 19.38 23.10 -14.95
N VAL A 223 19.27 23.43 -16.24
CA VAL A 223 20.23 24.32 -16.92
C VAL A 223 20.26 25.69 -16.22
N ASN A 224 19.08 26.25 -15.91
CA ASN A 224 18.98 27.51 -15.19
C ASN A 224 19.51 27.42 -13.75
N GLU A 225 19.32 26.29 -13.07
CA GLU A 225 19.91 26.03 -11.75
C GLU A 225 21.44 26.04 -11.81
N TYR A 226 22.05 25.37 -12.78
CA TYR A 226 23.51 25.32 -12.92
C TYR A 226 24.13 26.64 -13.37
N ARG A 227 23.49 27.40 -14.27
CA ARG A 227 23.97 28.73 -14.65
C ARG A 227 24.04 29.68 -13.45
N LYS A 228 23.04 29.65 -12.57
CA LYS A 228 23.04 30.43 -11.33
C LYS A 228 24.15 30.02 -10.36
N LEU A 229 24.57 28.75 -10.39
CA LEU A 229 25.68 28.26 -9.57
C LEU A 229 27.06 28.64 -10.13
N GLU A 230 27.19 28.91 -11.43
CA GLU A 230 28.43 29.40 -12.05
C GLU A 230 28.61 30.92 -11.93
N GLU A 231 27.54 31.67 -11.67
CA GLU A 231 27.55 33.12 -11.44
C GLU A 231 27.89 33.51 -9.98
N LEU A 232 28.06 32.54 -9.08
CA LEU A 232 28.42 32.69 -7.65
C LEU A 232 29.88 32.31 -7.39
#